data_AF-A0A1V5EDP5-F1
#
_entry.id   AF-A0A1V5EDP5-F1
#
_cell.length_a   1.000
_cell.length_b   1.000
_cell.length_c   1.000
_cell.angle_alpha   90.00
_cell.angle_beta   90.00
_cell.angle_gamma   90.00
#
_symmetry.space_group_name_H-M   'P 1'
#
loop_
_entity.id
_entity.type
_entity.pdbx_description
1 polymer ?
#
loop_
_entity_poly.entity_id
_entity_poly.type
_entity_poly.pdbx_seq_one_letter_code
_entity_poly.pdbx_strand_id
1 'polypeptide(L)'
;MQRTEYFQDSDRTAGIRNAAFVHSPLTVKIEGSRKIGKRLVSFLPLKGEAALSRDPFLDRHLVYGLNAVERSRLLPGEQEIGILLKVSGPDRDGVEALSTVLKGFMLHFGYPGRITTAGNLAFPMSPSEVVFREADGTHTALVLAGTREPRFIEQREDIFRKILALAKEEYPAIYAGCTVDFIIAGPEKPLLFLETVAETAEEAARRHEADLKQAEAYRDPGRPSFLRLEGADSYAWSVFHLWNNEEAIREHLFPIRLFEANGRDWRPIREMRPAYAPIGLTDYPGSLDDRVVDAIEPVAHSGEPVESRPLLDMIQVLRSKDAGINTITYDVFFKSEEEYRQALRSNAFTKGAIAKTLGVPEDRIMGTFHADPCFAVKISRYRDRISGTPGSPDVFGAQQQMKIERMRVPIYR
;
A
#
# COMPACT_ATOMS: atom_id res chain seq x y z
N MET A 1 -6.49 -11.53 -23.21
CA MET A 1 -6.76 -10.19 -23.77
C MET A 1 -6.34 -10.03 -25.24
N GLN A 2 -5.93 -11.08 -25.95
CA GLN A 2 -5.26 -10.98 -27.27
C GLN A 2 -5.94 -10.14 -28.37
N ARG A 3 -7.27 -9.93 -28.31
CA ARG A 3 -8.01 -9.12 -29.29
C ARG A 3 -8.67 -7.89 -28.68
N THR A 4 -8.50 -7.67 -27.37
CA THR A 4 -9.17 -6.58 -26.66
C THR A 4 -8.47 -5.27 -26.97
N GLU A 5 -9.25 -4.29 -27.44
CA GLU A 5 -8.76 -2.95 -27.76
C GLU A 5 -9.37 -1.94 -26.80
N TYR A 6 -8.50 -1.14 -26.19
CA TYR A 6 -8.88 0.03 -25.41
C TYR A 6 -8.79 1.25 -26.33
N PHE A 7 -9.77 2.13 -26.26
CA PHE A 7 -9.76 3.36 -27.04
C PHE A 7 -10.29 4.52 -26.21
N GLN A 8 -9.78 5.70 -26.50
CA GLN A 8 -10.35 6.93 -25.95
C GLN A 8 -11.56 7.33 -26.80
N ASP A 9 -12.70 7.52 -26.14
CA ASP A 9 -13.94 7.96 -26.78
C ASP A 9 -14.12 9.48 -26.61
N SER A 10 -13.71 10.03 -25.46
CA SER A 10 -13.59 11.47 -25.23
C SER A 10 -12.51 11.78 -24.18
N ASP A 11 -12.35 13.05 -23.81
CA ASP A 11 -11.48 13.46 -22.70
C ASP A 11 -11.87 12.85 -21.34
N ARG A 12 -13.10 12.37 -21.20
CA ARG A 12 -13.64 11.80 -19.95
C ARG A 12 -14.19 10.39 -20.09
N THR A 13 -14.12 9.79 -21.28
CA THR A 13 -14.61 8.44 -21.54
C THR A 13 -13.57 7.61 -22.27
N ALA A 14 -13.38 6.38 -21.80
CA ALA A 14 -12.65 5.34 -22.50
C ALA A 14 -13.61 4.18 -22.79
N GLY A 15 -13.41 3.52 -23.92
CA GLY A 15 -14.17 2.35 -24.34
C GLY A 15 -13.29 1.12 -24.47
N ILE A 16 -13.94 -0.04 -24.45
CA ILE A 16 -13.32 -1.32 -24.74
C ILE A 16 -14.10 -1.94 -25.90
N ARG A 17 -13.40 -2.41 -26.94
CA ARG A 17 -14.00 -3.14 -28.06
C ARG A 17 -13.26 -4.47 -28.26
N ASN A 18 -13.84 -5.35 -29.05
CA ASN A 18 -13.27 -6.68 -29.36
C ASN A 18 -12.98 -7.52 -28.09
N ALA A 19 -13.68 -7.22 -26.99
CA ALA A 19 -13.71 -8.03 -25.78
C ALA A 19 -14.83 -9.07 -25.87
N ALA A 20 -14.58 -10.26 -25.36
CA ALA A 20 -15.57 -11.31 -25.23
C ALA A 20 -15.70 -11.70 -23.76
N PHE A 21 -16.93 -11.91 -23.31
CA PHE A 21 -17.17 -12.60 -22.05
C PHE A 21 -17.02 -14.09 -22.30
N VAL A 22 -16.26 -14.77 -21.44
CA VAL A 22 -16.13 -16.23 -21.45
C VAL A 22 -16.81 -16.75 -20.20
N HIS A 23 -17.64 -17.76 -20.37
CA HIS A 23 -18.34 -18.38 -19.26
C HIS A 23 -17.34 -19.00 -18.28
N SER A 24 -17.54 -18.73 -16.99
CA SER A 24 -16.79 -19.36 -15.90
C SER A 24 -17.75 -19.79 -14.78
N PRO A 25 -17.40 -20.81 -13.99
CA PRO A 25 -18.21 -21.24 -12.86
C PRO A 25 -18.46 -20.09 -11.88
N LEU A 26 -19.62 -20.13 -11.21
CA LEU A 26 -19.95 -19.12 -10.20
C LEU A 26 -18.93 -19.15 -9.05
N THR A 27 -18.49 -17.96 -8.64
CA THR A 27 -17.63 -17.79 -7.47
C THR A 27 -18.13 -16.69 -6.56
N VAL A 28 -17.88 -16.82 -5.27
CA VAL A 28 -18.12 -15.78 -4.27
C VAL A 28 -16.81 -15.54 -3.54
N LYS A 29 -16.39 -14.27 -3.49
CA LYS A 29 -15.26 -13.86 -2.66
C LYS A 29 -15.71 -13.82 -1.20
N ILE A 30 -15.07 -14.63 -0.37
CA ILE A 30 -15.29 -14.66 1.08
C ILE A 30 -14.10 -14.01 1.76
N GLU A 31 -14.39 -12.99 2.56
CA GLU A 31 -13.42 -12.22 3.33
C GLU A 31 -13.88 -12.17 4.79
N GLY A 32 -12.96 -12.42 5.71
CA GLY A 32 -13.25 -12.37 7.14
C GLY A 32 -12.00 -12.06 7.94
N SER A 33 -12.16 -11.31 9.02
CA SER A 33 -11.11 -11.00 9.98
C SER A 33 -11.52 -11.46 11.37
N ARG A 34 -10.52 -11.75 12.21
CA ARG A 34 -10.71 -12.05 13.63
C ARG A 34 -9.91 -11.06 14.45
N LYS A 35 -10.47 -10.64 15.60
CA LYS A 35 -9.72 -9.85 16.57
C LYS A 35 -8.55 -10.69 17.10
N ILE A 36 -7.36 -10.10 17.11
CA ILE A 36 -6.14 -10.73 17.64
C ILE A 36 -5.64 -10.06 18.92
N GLY A 37 -6.20 -8.90 19.30
CA GLY A 37 -5.88 -8.31 20.59
C GLY A 37 -6.08 -6.80 20.70
N LYS A 38 -5.59 -6.27 21.81
CA LYS A 38 -5.41 -4.86 22.10
C LYS A 38 -4.07 -4.39 21.54
N ARG A 39 -4.04 -3.17 21.01
CA ARG A 39 -2.84 -2.54 20.43
C ARG A 39 -2.41 -1.37 21.33
N LEU A 40 -1.13 -1.34 21.67
CA LEU A 40 -0.45 -0.17 22.22
C LEU A 40 0.63 0.28 21.26
N VAL A 41 0.78 1.60 21.11
CA VAL A 41 1.86 2.19 20.33
C VAL A 41 2.61 3.25 21.12
N SER A 42 3.91 3.36 20.83
CA SER A 42 4.75 4.46 21.28
C SER A 42 5.62 4.96 20.12
N PHE A 43 5.84 6.27 20.11
CA PHE A 43 6.69 6.98 19.16
C PHE A 43 7.88 7.54 19.94
N LEU A 44 9.05 6.93 19.77
CA LEU A 44 10.25 7.25 20.56
C LEU A 44 11.34 7.86 19.66
N PRO A 45 11.67 9.15 19.82
CA PRO A 45 12.85 9.70 19.16
C PRO A 45 14.09 9.03 19.72
N LEU A 46 14.98 8.61 18.82
CA LEU A 46 16.25 8.00 19.16
C LEU A 46 17.40 8.99 18.95
N LYS A 47 18.51 8.76 19.63
CA LYS A 47 19.78 9.46 19.36
C LYS A 47 20.27 9.11 17.96
N GLY A 48 20.92 10.06 17.27
CA GLY A 48 21.42 9.83 15.91
C GLY A 48 22.40 8.65 15.78
N GLU A 49 23.21 8.39 16.82
CA GLU A 49 24.12 7.24 16.85
C GLU A 49 23.40 5.88 16.79
N ALA A 50 22.11 5.82 17.18
CA ALA A 50 21.30 4.60 17.07
C ALA A 50 21.16 4.14 15.61
N ALA A 51 21.27 5.04 14.63
CA ALA A 51 21.33 4.71 13.21
C ALA A 51 22.47 3.77 12.84
N LEU A 52 23.58 3.85 13.58
CA LEU A 52 24.78 3.03 13.35
C LEU A 52 24.72 1.70 14.13
N SER A 53 23.77 1.58 15.06
CA SER A 53 23.63 0.39 15.90
C SER A 53 23.22 -0.84 15.09
N ARG A 54 23.77 -1.99 15.47
CA ARG A 54 23.33 -3.32 14.99
C ARG A 54 22.66 -4.11 16.12
N ASP A 55 21.88 -3.41 16.93
CA ASP A 55 21.19 -4.02 18.05
C ASP A 55 19.98 -4.84 17.60
N PRO A 56 19.86 -6.13 18.01
CA PRO A 56 18.70 -6.97 17.70
C PRO A 56 17.36 -6.37 18.16
N PHE A 57 17.35 -5.50 19.17
CA PHE A 57 16.18 -4.73 19.57
C PHE A 57 15.68 -3.79 18.49
N LEU A 58 16.59 -3.04 17.86
CA LEU A 58 16.21 -2.10 16.82
C LEU A 58 15.84 -2.83 15.53
N ASP A 59 16.54 -3.93 15.21
CA ASP A 59 16.27 -4.72 14.01
C ASP A 59 14.88 -5.41 14.02
N ARG A 60 14.30 -5.67 15.21
CA ARG A 60 12.93 -6.23 15.32
C ARG A 60 11.82 -5.19 15.15
N HIS A 61 12.12 -3.90 15.30
CA HIS A 61 11.15 -2.82 15.22
C HIS A 61 11.29 -2.00 13.93
N LEU A 62 10.30 -1.14 13.68
CA LEU A 62 10.34 -0.17 12.59
C LEU A 62 10.98 1.12 13.11
N VAL A 63 12.16 1.46 12.57
CA VAL A 63 12.87 2.69 12.91
C VAL A 63 12.92 3.60 11.69
N TYR A 64 12.13 4.65 11.73
CA TYR A 64 12.03 5.61 10.64
C TYR A 64 13.32 6.42 10.52
N GLY A 65 13.80 6.51 9.28
CA GLY A 65 15.12 7.00 8.94
C GLY A 65 16.13 5.89 8.69
N LEU A 66 15.75 4.61 8.85
CA LEU A 66 16.64 3.45 8.73
C LEU A 66 16.00 2.30 7.96
N ASN A 67 14.87 1.77 8.44
CA ASN A 67 14.31 0.49 7.98
C ASN A 67 12.77 0.39 8.15
N ALA A 68 12.07 1.51 8.31
CA ALA A 68 10.65 1.48 8.61
C ALA A 68 9.77 1.41 7.36
N VAL A 69 10.19 1.98 6.23
CA VAL A 69 9.42 1.97 4.97
C VAL A 69 9.59 0.65 4.23
N GLU A 70 10.82 0.14 4.23
CA GLU A 70 11.14 -1.22 3.85
C GLU A 70 12.07 -1.81 4.92
N ARG A 71 11.90 -3.09 5.26
CA ARG A 71 12.75 -3.73 6.28
C ARG A 71 14.22 -3.85 5.87
N SER A 72 14.53 -3.74 4.58
CA SER A 72 15.91 -3.66 4.12
C SER A 72 16.55 -2.34 4.53
N ARG A 73 17.79 -2.43 5.05
CA ARG A 73 18.61 -1.25 5.30
C ARG A 73 18.83 -0.45 4.02
N LEU A 74 18.99 0.85 4.20
CA LEU A 74 19.30 1.78 3.13
C LEU A 74 20.63 1.41 2.44
N LEU A 75 20.64 1.37 1.11
CA LEU A 75 21.86 1.31 0.31
C LEU A 75 22.55 2.70 0.27
N PRO A 76 23.85 2.77 -0.11
CA PRO A 76 24.53 4.05 -0.27
C PRO A 76 23.78 5.00 -1.21
N GLY A 77 23.56 6.25 -0.77
CA GLY A 77 22.82 7.26 -1.52
C GLY A 77 21.30 7.19 -1.36
N GLU A 78 20.76 6.19 -0.67
CA GLU A 78 19.34 6.16 -0.31
C GLU A 78 19.03 7.03 0.90
N GLN A 79 17.78 7.49 0.97
CA GLN A 79 17.24 8.19 2.11
C GLN A 79 15.90 7.58 2.49
N GLU A 80 15.62 7.54 3.78
CA GLU A 80 14.30 7.28 4.32
C GLU A 80 13.94 8.43 5.25
N ILE A 81 12.69 8.86 5.20
CA ILE A 81 12.13 9.73 6.21
C ILE A 81 10.88 9.11 6.84
N GLY A 82 10.71 9.35 8.13
CA GLY A 82 9.43 9.24 8.81
C GLY A 82 8.78 10.60 8.95
N ILE A 83 7.46 10.61 8.85
CA ILE A 83 6.63 11.80 9.01
C ILE A 83 5.61 11.45 10.09
N LEU A 84 5.80 12.01 11.28
CA LEU A 84 4.81 11.97 12.34
C LEU A 84 4.00 13.26 12.27
N LEU A 85 2.84 13.19 11.64
CA LEU A 85 1.85 14.26 11.61
C LEU A 85 1.17 14.31 12.97
N LYS A 86 1.25 15.46 13.64
CA LYS A 86 0.55 15.76 14.89
C LYS A 86 -0.51 16.82 14.63
N VAL A 87 -1.76 16.51 14.94
CA VAL A 87 -2.87 17.47 14.92
C VAL A 87 -3.38 17.60 16.35
N SER A 88 -3.52 18.82 16.86
CA SER A 88 -4.00 19.05 18.23
C SER A 88 -5.05 20.16 18.29
N GLY A 89 -6.02 20.06 19.20
CA GLY A 89 -7.11 21.03 19.30
C GLY A 89 -8.03 20.74 20.49
N PRO A 90 -8.97 21.65 20.81
CA PRO A 90 -9.90 21.47 21.91
C PRO A 90 -11.00 20.46 21.60
N ASP A 91 -11.39 20.34 20.32
CA ASP A 91 -12.44 19.45 19.85
C ASP A 91 -11.88 18.14 19.28
N ARG A 92 -12.32 16.99 19.81
CA ARG A 92 -11.83 15.67 19.41
C ARG A 92 -12.20 15.35 17.96
N ASP A 93 -13.45 15.62 17.58
CA ASP A 93 -13.96 15.25 16.26
C ASP A 93 -13.28 16.08 15.17
N GLY A 94 -13.06 17.38 15.42
CA GLY A 94 -12.28 18.25 14.55
C GLY A 94 -10.82 17.79 14.38
N VAL A 95 -10.17 17.37 15.47
CA VAL A 95 -8.79 16.84 15.42
C VAL A 95 -8.70 15.55 14.59
N GLU A 96 -9.63 14.62 14.82
CA GLU A 96 -9.69 13.35 14.08
C GLU A 96 -9.99 13.58 12.59
N ALA A 97 -10.98 14.43 12.28
CA ALA A 97 -11.34 14.78 10.92
C ALA A 97 -10.19 15.44 10.16
N LEU A 98 -9.53 16.45 10.75
CA LEU A 98 -8.41 17.13 10.10
C LEU A 98 -7.21 16.20 9.89
N SER A 99 -6.90 15.34 10.88
CA SER A 99 -5.81 14.37 10.73
C SER A 99 -6.08 13.39 9.58
N THR A 100 -7.34 12.97 9.40
CA THR A 100 -7.76 12.09 8.30
C THR A 100 -7.65 12.78 6.94
N VAL A 101 -8.08 14.05 6.85
CA VAL A 101 -7.94 14.86 5.63
C VAL A 101 -6.47 15.05 5.27
N LEU A 102 -5.64 15.49 6.21
CA LEU A 102 -4.22 15.73 5.98
C LEU A 102 -3.48 14.43 5.59
N LYS A 103 -3.79 13.30 6.23
CA LYS A 103 -3.30 11.97 5.83
C LYS A 103 -3.65 11.68 4.37
N GLY A 104 -4.91 11.88 3.98
CA GLY A 104 -5.38 11.66 2.60
C GLY A 104 -4.65 12.55 1.60
N PHE A 105 -4.48 13.84 1.92
CA PHE A 105 -3.71 14.77 1.10
C PHE A 105 -2.26 14.34 0.97
N MET A 106 -1.57 14.02 2.07
CA MET A 106 -0.17 13.54 2.02
C MET A 106 0.00 12.29 1.16
N LEU A 107 -0.95 11.36 1.24
CA LEU A 107 -0.92 10.12 0.46
C LEU A 107 -1.07 10.38 -1.05
N HIS A 108 -1.91 11.33 -1.45
CA HIS A 108 -2.29 11.53 -2.85
C HIS A 108 -1.73 12.79 -3.50
N PHE A 109 -1.05 13.67 -2.75
CA PHE A 109 -0.56 14.95 -3.27
C PHE A 109 0.33 14.77 -4.51
N GLY A 110 0.02 15.51 -5.57
CA GLY A 110 0.81 15.54 -6.80
C GLY A 110 1.94 16.56 -6.70
N TYR A 111 3.12 16.20 -7.19
CA TYR A 111 4.28 17.09 -7.24
C TYR A 111 5.08 16.87 -8.54
N PRO A 112 5.80 17.89 -9.03
CA PRO A 112 6.62 17.77 -10.23
C PRO A 112 7.57 16.58 -10.20
N GLY A 113 7.58 15.81 -11.29
CA GLY A 113 8.43 14.63 -11.41
C GLY A 113 7.94 13.40 -10.62
N ARG A 114 6.76 13.43 -9.99
CA ARG A 114 6.20 12.25 -9.35
C ARG A 114 5.99 11.12 -10.38
N ILE A 115 6.57 9.95 -10.09
CA ILE A 115 6.41 8.73 -10.91
C ILE A 115 5.40 7.74 -10.32
N THR A 116 5.13 7.81 -9.02
CA THR A 116 4.18 6.93 -8.31
C THR A 116 2.78 7.55 -8.34
N THR A 117 1.72 6.76 -8.51
CA THR A 117 0.33 7.27 -8.49
C THR A 117 -0.58 6.58 -7.46
N ALA A 118 -0.15 5.44 -6.90
CA ALA A 118 -0.93 4.66 -5.93
C ALA A 118 -0.78 5.11 -4.47
N GLY A 119 0.08 6.11 -4.21
CA GLY A 119 0.35 6.61 -2.86
C GLY A 119 1.80 7.02 -2.69
N ASN A 120 2.05 8.05 -1.89
CA ASN A 120 3.41 8.56 -1.62
C ASN A 120 4.07 7.96 -0.39
N LEU A 121 3.28 7.35 0.50
CA LEU A 121 3.69 7.05 1.86
C LEU A 121 3.33 5.62 2.27
N ALA A 122 4.25 4.97 2.97
CA ALA A 122 4.03 3.73 3.69
C ALA A 122 3.46 4.01 5.09
N PHE A 123 2.49 3.20 5.50
CA PHE A 123 1.89 3.26 6.83
C PHE A 123 2.09 1.91 7.55
N PRO A 124 2.49 1.91 8.83
CA PRO A 124 2.83 0.69 9.55
C PRO A 124 1.60 -0.02 10.13
N MET A 125 0.47 0.67 10.21
CA MET A 125 -0.76 0.15 10.81
C MET A 125 -2.03 0.75 10.18
N SER A 126 -3.13 0.02 10.35
CA SER A 126 -4.49 0.46 10.07
C SER A 126 -5.39 0.21 11.29
N PRO A 127 -6.28 1.14 11.68
CA PRO A 127 -6.27 2.56 11.31
C PRO A 127 -4.90 3.21 11.55
N SER A 128 -4.56 4.26 10.79
CA SER A 128 -3.20 4.85 10.80
C SER A 128 -3.03 5.98 11.82
N GLU A 129 -4.15 6.46 12.36
CA GLU A 129 -4.27 7.52 13.34
C GLU A 129 -4.46 6.95 14.76
N VAL A 130 -3.87 7.62 15.74
CA VAL A 130 -4.13 7.40 17.16
C VAL A 130 -4.53 8.72 17.79
N VAL A 131 -5.73 8.75 18.36
CA VAL A 131 -6.34 9.94 18.97
C VAL A 131 -6.40 9.75 20.47
N PHE A 132 -5.87 10.69 21.23
CA PHE A 132 -5.83 10.65 22.69
C PHE A 132 -6.03 12.05 23.27
N ARG A 133 -6.29 12.09 24.58
CA ARG A 133 -6.44 13.33 25.35
C ARG A 133 -5.15 13.59 26.12
N GLU A 134 -4.59 14.78 25.94
CA GLU A 134 -3.42 15.28 26.64
C GLU A 134 -3.77 15.67 28.09
N ALA A 135 -2.74 15.83 28.93
CA ALA A 135 -2.92 16.18 30.34
C ALA A 135 -3.56 17.57 30.57
N ASP A 136 -3.35 18.50 29.63
CA ASP A 136 -3.95 19.84 29.65
C ASP A 136 -5.41 19.85 29.15
N GLY A 137 -5.95 18.69 28.78
CA GLY A 137 -7.31 18.51 28.31
C GLY A 137 -7.50 18.67 26.81
N THR A 138 -6.46 19.06 26.07
CA THR A 138 -6.49 19.09 24.59
C THR A 138 -6.54 17.68 24.01
N HIS A 139 -7.02 17.56 22.78
CA HIS A 139 -7.04 16.31 22.03
C HIS A 139 -5.92 16.34 20.98
N THR A 140 -5.23 15.22 20.82
CA THR A 140 -4.15 15.06 19.83
C THR A 140 -4.37 13.80 19.00
N ALA A 141 -4.24 13.94 17.69
CA ALA A 141 -4.13 12.85 16.74
C ALA A 141 -2.69 12.75 16.21
N LEU A 142 -2.15 11.53 16.20
CA LEU A 142 -0.87 11.21 15.60
C LEU A 142 -1.07 10.27 14.41
N VAL A 143 -0.49 10.63 13.26
CA VAL A 143 -0.42 9.79 12.06
C VAL A 143 1.04 9.58 11.70
N LEU A 144 1.49 8.33 11.70
CA LEU A 144 2.85 7.99 11.30
C LEU A 144 2.87 7.40 9.89
N ALA A 145 3.71 7.98 9.06
CA ALA A 145 3.95 7.52 7.70
C ALA A 145 5.44 7.62 7.37
N GLY A 146 5.88 7.04 6.25
CA GLY A 146 7.24 7.25 5.77
C GLY A 146 7.37 7.09 4.27
N THR A 147 8.48 7.59 3.74
CA THR A 147 8.80 7.48 2.32
C THR A 147 10.30 7.35 2.13
N ARG A 148 10.67 6.70 1.03
CA ARG A 148 12.03 6.68 0.50
C ARG A 148 12.12 7.34 -0.88
N GLU A 149 11.04 7.96 -1.36
CA GLU A 149 10.99 8.56 -2.69
C GLU A 149 11.79 9.86 -2.71
N PRO A 150 12.90 9.94 -3.47
CA PRO A 150 13.83 11.06 -3.37
C PRO A 150 13.20 12.42 -3.71
N ARG A 151 12.30 12.47 -4.70
CA ARG A 151 11.68 13.73 -5.14
C ARG A 151 10.71 14.26 -4.10
N PHE A 152 9.95 13.39 -3.43
CA PHE A 152 9.13 13.75 -2.28
C PHE A 152 10.01 14.33 -1.15
N ILE A 153 11.11 13.65 -0.82
CA ILE A 153 12.01 14.06 0.28
C ILE A 153 12.62 15.44 -0.01
N GLU A 154 13.04 15.69 -1.24
CA GLU A 154 13.58 16.98 -1.71
C GLU A 154 12.53 18.10 -1.65
N GLN A 155 11.30 17.81 -2.11
CA GLN A 155 10.23 18.80 -2.22
C GLN A 155 9.32 18.90 -0.98
N ARG A 156 9.63 18.16 0.09
CA ARG A 156 8.73 17.94 1.25
C ARG A 156 8.19 19.25 1.87
N GLU A 157 9.03 20.29 1.95
CA GLU A 157 8.66 21.55 2.59
C GLU A 157 7.61 22.29 1.78
N ASP A 158 7.76 22.30 0.45
CA ASP A 158 6.78 22.85 -0.47
C ASP A 158 5.48 22.03 -0.47
N ILE A 159 5.61 20.69 -0.46
CA ILE A 159 4.47 19.76 -0.38
C ILE A 159 3.66 20.01 0.89
N PHE A 160 4.29 20.02 2.07
CA PHE A 160 3.59 20.25 3.34
C PHE A 160 2.93 21.62 3.39
N ARG A 161 3.60 22.67 2.93
CA ARG A 161 3.04 24.02 2.84
C ARG A 161 1.77 24.05 1.96
N LYS A 162 1.79 23.38 0.80
CA LYS A 162 0.64 23.31 -0.11
C LYS A 162 -0.50 22.46 0.46
N ILE A 163 -0.18 21.34 1.12
CA ILE A 163 -1.18 20.51 1.81
C ILE A 163 -1.90 21.30 2.90
N LEU A 164 -1.16 22.06 3.72
CA LEU A 164 -1.74 22.91 4.76
C LEU A 164 -2.60 24.03 4.16
N ALA A 165 -2.16 24.66 3.06
CA ALA A 165 -2.94 25.66 2.36
C ALA A 165 -4.26 25.08 1.83
N LEU A 166 -4.21 23.90 1.21
CA LEU A 166 -5.38 23.19 0.71
C LEU A 166 -6.35 22.82 1.84
N ALA A 167 -5.84 22.30 2.96
CA ALA A 167 -6.68 21.96 4.12
C ALA A 167 -7.35 23.21 4.71
N LYS A 168 -6.65 24.34 4.74
CA LYS A 168 -7.20 25.62 5.19
C LYS A 168 -8.28 26.16 4.23
N GLU A 169 -8.12 25.96 2.94
CA GLU A 169 -9.07 26.39 1.91
C GLU A 169 -10.34 25.53 1.90
N GLU A 170 -10.19 24.21 1.90
CA GLU A 170 -11.29 23.25 1.79
C GLU A 170 -12.04 23.04 3.13
N TYR A 171 -11.33 23.14 4.25
CA TYR A 171 -11.86 22.86 5.60
C TYR A 171 -11.55 23.97 6.62
N PRO A 172 -11.90 25.24 6.35
CA PRO A 172 -11.45 26.40 7.13
C PRO A 172 -11.89 26.36 8.60
N ALA A 173 -13.11 25.90 8.88
CA ALA A 173 -13.65 25.85 10.23
C ALA A 173 -12.91 24.84 11.12
N ILE A 174 -12.64 23.63 10.58
CA ILE A 174 -11.92 22.58 11.30
C ILE A 174 -10.44 22.98 11.45
N TYR A 175 -9.84 23.52 10.38
CA TYR A 175 -8.45 23.95 10.38
C TYR A 175 -8.18 25.04 11.43
N ALA A 176 -9.08 26.03 11.55
CA ALA A 176 -8.91 27.13 12.50
C ALA A 176 -8.92 26.69 13.99
N GLY A 177 -9.57 25.57 14.30
CA GLY A 177 -9.62 25.01 15.65
C GLY A 177 -8.41 24.14 16.02
N CYS A 178 -7.49 23.89 15.08
CA CYS A 178 -6.41 22.92 15.26
C CYS A 178 -5.03 23.55 15.05
N THR A 179 -4.03 22.96 15.70
CA THR A 179 -2.60 23.15 15.42
C THR A 179 -2.07 21.91 14.70
N VAL A 180 -1.21 22.10 13.70
CA VAL A 180 -0.66 21.02 12.88
C VAL A 180 0.87 21.10 12.87
N ASP A 181 1.53 20.00 13.23
CA ASP A 181 2.99 19.87 13.22
C ASP A 181 3.42 18.63 12.42
N PHE A 182 4.49 18.77 11.64
CA PHE A 182 5.17 17.64 10.99
C PHE A 182 6.50 17.37 11.67
N ILE A 183 6.59 16.26 12.39
CA ILE A 183 7.84 15.84 13.03
C ILE A 183 8.55 14.87 12.09
N ILE A 184 9.70 15.29 11.56
CA ILE A 184 10.47 14.51 10.60
C ILE A 184 11.51 13.65 11.30
N ALA A 185 11.51 12.36 10.96
CA ALA A 185 12.53 11.41 11.36
C ALA A 185 13.42 11.12 10.15
N GLY A 186 14.72 11.04 10.39
CA GLY A 186 15.74 10.68 9.38
C GLY A 186 16.93 10.02 10.06
N PRO A 187 18.00 9.66 9.32
CA PRO A 187 19.14 8.95 9.88
C PRO A 187 19.78 9.64 11.09
N GLU A 188 19.86 10.98 11.09
CA GLU A 188 20.44 11.76 12.20
C GLU A 188 19.47 11.93 13.39
N LYS A 189 18.17 11.88 13.13
CA LYS A 189 17.11 12.06 14.13
C LYS A 189 16.07 10.94 14.01
N PRO A 190 16.45 9.67 14.25
CA PRO A 190 15.57 8.53 14.01
C PRO A 190 14.35 8.55 14.94
N LEU A 191 13.31 7.84 14.54
CA LEU A 191 12.09 7.64 15.32
C LEU A 191 11.73 6.16 15.33
N LEU A 192 11.75 5.55 16.51
CA LEU A 192 11.26 4.20 16.74
C LEU A 192 9.73 4.21 16.83
N PHE A 193 9.09 3.39 16.00
CA PHE A 193 7.69 3.01 16.16
C PHE A 193 7.62 1.68 16.92
N LEU A 194 7.22 1.75 18.17
CA LEU A 194 7.04 0.58 19.03
C LEU A 194 5.56 0.19 19.01
N GLU A 195 5.23 -0.91 18.34
CA GLU A 195 3.88 -1.50 18.33
C GLU A 195 3.87 -2.77 19.18
N THR A 196 2.87 -2.91 20.06
CA THR A 196 2.63 -4.13 20.81
C THR A 196 1.18 -4.55 20.65
N VAL A 197 0.96 -5.81 20.26
CA VAL A 197 -0.36 -6.43 20.19
C VAL A 197 -0.39 -7.67 21.09
N ALA A 198 -1.39 -7.77 21.94
CA ALA A 198 -1.65 -8.93 22.79
C ALA A 198 -3.14 -9.15 23.01
N GLU A 199 -3.56 -10.37 23.36
CA GLU A 199 -4.97 -10.73 23.50
C GLU A 199 -5.72 -9.85 24.53
N THR A 200 -5.07 -9.51 25.64
CA THR A 200 -5.62 -8.64 26.69
C THR A 200 -4.86 -7.33 26.80
N ALA A 201 -5.50 -6.32 27.39
CA ALA A 201 -4.90 -4.99 27.61
C ALA A 201 -3.72 -5.07 28.61
N GLU A 202 -3.86 -5.89 29.65
CA GLU A 202 -2.86 -6.06 30.71
C GLU A 202 -1.57 -6.68 30.15
N GLU A 203 -1.71 -7.71 29.29
CA GLU A 203 -0.56 -8.34 28.67
C GLU A 203 0.09 -7.43 27.63
N ALA A 204 -0.71 -6.68 26.87
CA ALA A 204 -0.19 -5.67 25.95
C ALA A 204 0.63 -4.63 26.72
N ALA A 205 0.10 -4.10 27.83
CA ALA A 205 0.79 -3.12 28.68
C ALA A 205 2.09 -3.67 29.27
N ARG A 206 2.06 -4.90 29.82
CA ARG A 206 3.24 -5.54 30.42
C ARG A 206 4.37 -5.73 29.39
N ARG A 207 4.04 -6.23 28.19
CA ARG A 207 5.02 -6.43 27.11
C ARG A 207 5.55 -5.10 26.58
N HIS A 208 4.66 -4.14 26.37
CA HIS A 208 5.03 -2.82 25.89
C HIS A 208 5.99 -2.11 26.84
N GLU A 209 5.76 -2.22 28.15
CA GLU A 209 6.65 -1.65 29.17
C GLU A 209 8.04 -2.32 29.18
N ALA A 210 8.12 -3.62 28.90
CA ALA A 210 9.41 -4.31 28.77
C ALA A 210 10.21 -3.79 27.57
N ASP A 211 9.56 -3.59 26.42
CA ASP A 211 10.22 -3.02 25.24
C ASP A 211 10.58 -1.54 25.44
N LEU A 212 9.74 -0.76 26.13
CA LEU A 212 10.05 0.64 26.49
C LEU A 212 11.32 0.73 27.35
N LYS A 213 11.47 -0.14 28.36
CA LYS A 213 12.68 -0.18 29.19
C LYS A 213 13.93 -0.48 28.38
N GLN A 214 13.83 -1.34 27.36
CA GLN A 214 14.95 -1.62 26.48
C GLN A 214 15.23 -0.44 25.52
N ALA A 215 14.19 0.24 25.05
CA ALA A 215 14.31 1.41 24.18
C ALA A 215 14.99 2.63 24.85
N GLU A 216 14.93 2.75 26.18
CA GLU A 216 15.54 3.86 26.93
C GLU A 216 17.04 4.03 26.67
N ALA A 217 17.77 2.94 26.40
CA ALA A 217 19.20 3.02 26.07
C ALA A 217 19.48 3.88 24.82
N TYR A 218 18.53 3.94 23.89
CA TYR A 218 18.65 4.63 22.61
C TYR A 218 17.86 5.94 22.54
N ARG A 219 16.99 6.21 23.52
CA ARG A 219 16.09 7.36 23.49
C ARG A 219 16.87 8.68 23.52
N ASP A 220 16.42 9.62 22.70
CA ASP A 220 16.83 11.02 22.78
C ASP A 220 15.87 11.79 23.70
N PRO A 221 16.30 12.16 24.93
CA PRO A 221 15.44 12.87 25.87
C PRO A 221 15.18 14.34 25.46
N GLY A 222 15.94 14.89 24.50
CA GLY A 222 15.76 16.25 24.01
C GLY A 222 14.60 16.42 23.03
N ARG A 223 13.91 15.33 22.67
CA ARG A 223 12.81 15.32 21.70
C ARG A 223 11.54 14.74 22.32
N PRO A 224 10.34 15.22 21.93
CA PRO A 224 9.08 14.74 22.50
C PRO A 224 8.87 13.26 22.17
N SER A 225 8.55 12.49 23.19
CA SER A 225 8.13 11.09 23.08
C SER A 225 6.63 10.99 23.32
N PHE A 226 5.96 10.10 22.60
CA PHE A 226 4.54 9.80 22.82
C PHE A 226 4.43 8.33 23.20
N LEU A 227 4.03 8.06 24.44
CA LEU A 227 4.20 6.75 25.06
C LEU A 227 2.85 6.14 25.44
N ARG A 228 2.74 4.82 25.30
CA ARG A 228 1.63 4.00 25.82
C ARG A 228 0.28 4.45 25.28
N LEU A 229 0.23 4.84 24.01
CA LEU A 229 -1.01 5.29 23.39
C LEU A 229 -1.86 4.08 23.01
N GLU A 230 -3.14 4.13 23.38
CA GLU A 230 -4.11 3.10 23.01
C GLU A 230 -4.45 3.21 21.51
N GLY A 231 -4.08 2.19 20.75
CA GLY A 231 -4.53 2.05 19.37
C GLY A 231 -5.88 1.32 19.30
N ALA A 232 -6.51 1.36 18.13
CA ALA A 232 -7.68 0.53 17.85
C ALA A 232 -7.36 -0.98 18.04
N ASP A 233 -8.39 -1.76 18.35
CA ASP A 233 -8.29 -3.23 18.40
C ASP A 233 -7.63 -3.77 17.12
N SER A 234 -6.69 -4.71 17.28
CA SER A 234 -5.97 -5.30 16.16
C SER A 234 -6.71 -6.53 15.65
N TYR A 235 -6.80 -6.65 14.33
CA TYR A 235 -7.45 -7.75 13.63
C TYR A 235 -6.48 -8.40 12.65
N ALA A 236 -6.58 -9.71 12.49
CA ALA A 236 -5.89 -10.45 11.44
C ALA A 236 -6.90 -11.05 10.48
N TRP A 237 -6.51 -11.15 9.21
CA TRP A 237 -7.26 -11.91 8.21
C TRP A 237 -7.40 -13.37 8.65
N SER A 238 -8.62 -13.88 8.60
CA SER A 238 -8.98 -15.26 8.95
C SER A 238 -9.43 -16.06 7.74
N VAL A 239 -10.10 -15.40 6.78
CA VAL A 239 -10.51 -15.97 5.50
C VAL A 239 -10.29 -14.92 4.41
N PHE A 240 -9.69 -15.34 3.31
CA PHE A 240 -9.59 -14.58 2.06
C PHE A 240 -9.51 -15.59 0.93
N HIS A 241 -10.65 -15.88 0.30
CA HIS A 241 -10.77 -16.97 -0.65
C HIS A 241 -11.83 -16.69 -1.71
N LEU A 242 -11.57 -17.14 -2.94
CA LEU A 242 -12.59 -17.25 -3.98
C LEU A 242 -13.24 -18.62 -3.86
N TRP A 243 -14.42 -18.66 -3.23
CA TRP A 243 -15.16 -19.89 -3.04
C TRP A 243 -15.95 -20.24 -4.29
N ASN A 244 -15.80 -21.47 -4.78
CA ASN A 244 -16.27 -21.93 -6.08
C ASN A 244 -17.32 -23.07 -5.98
N ASN A 245 -18.17 -23.04 -4.96
CA ASN A 245 -19.26 -24.00 -4.81
C ASN A 245 -20.52 -23.51 -5.53
N GLU A 246 -20.61 -23.82 -6.82
CA GLU A 246 -21.69 -23.36 -7.69
C GLU A 246 -23.09 -23.80 -7.20
N GLU A 247 -23.23 -25.05 -6.75
CA GLU A 247 -24.49 -25.57 -6.19
C GLU A 247 -24.94 -24.72 -5.00
N ALA A 248 -24.05 -24.49 -4.02
CA ALA A 248 -24.39 -23.69 -2.85
C ALA A 248 -24.70 -22.23 -3.21
N ILE A 249 -23.99 -21.65 -4.18
CA ILE A 249 -24.27 -20.29 -4.66
C ILE A 249 -25.67 -20.21 -5.26
N ARG A 250 -26.06 -21.18 -6.11
CA ARG A 250 -27.38 -21.23 -6.76
C ARG A 250 -28.50 -21.52 -5.76
N GLU A 251 -28.25 -22.45 -4.84
CA GLU A 251 -29.29 -23.03 -4.01
C GLU A 251 -29.40 -22.45 -2.60
N HIS A 252 -28.43 -21.65 -2.14
CA HIS A 252 -28.42 -21.19 -0.75
C HIS A 252 -28.04 -19.72 -0.56
N LEU A 253 -27.38 -19.08 -1.53
CA LEU A 253 -26.91 -17.70 -1.38
C LEU A 253 -27.84 -16.68 -2.04
N PHE A 254 -27.77 -15.44 -1.52
CA PHE A 254 -28.46 -14.26 -2.04
C PHE A 254 -29.99 -14.39 -2.21
N PRO A 255 -30.74 -14.82 -1.18
CA PRO A 255 -32.21 -14.85 -1.27
C PRO A 255 -32.75 -13.44 -1.48
N ILE A 256 -33.74 -13.31 -2.37
CA ILE A 256 -34.38 -12.03 -2.71
C ILE A 256 -35.77 -12.04 -2.11
N ARG A 257 -36.06 -11.11 -1.20
CA ARG A 257 -37.41 -10.91 -0.65
C ARG A 257 -38.03 -9.66 -1.23
N LEU A 258 -39.22 -9.80 -1.81
CA LEU A 258 -40.01 -8.70 -2.33
C LEU A 258 -41.02 -8.25 -1.28
N PHE A 259 -41.16 -6.95 -1.13
CA PHE A 259 -42.11 -6.32 -0.23
C PHE A 259 -42.99 -5.34 -1.01
N GLU A 260 -44.25 -5.26 -0.62
CA GLU A 260 -45.13 -4.14 -0.93
C GLU A 260 -44.94 -3.10 0.17
N ALA A 261 -44.56 -1.89 -0.21
CA ALA A 261 -44.32 -0.80 0.74
C ALA A 261 -45.39 0.29 0.58
N ASN A 262 -46.08 0.63 1.68
CA ASN A 262 -46.96 1.79 1.78
C ASN A 262 -46.57 2.61 3.02
N GLY A 263 -45.75 3.65 2.81
CA GLY A 263 -45.17 4.42 3.90
C GLY A 263 -44.29 3.57 4.81
N ARG A 264 -44.69 3.44 6.09
CA ARG A 264 -44.00 2.61 7.09
C ARG A 264 -44.47 1.15 7.10
N ASP A 265 -45.55 0.83 6.40
CA ASP A 265 -46.09 -0.53 6.32
C ASP A 265 -45.42 -1.29 5.18
N TRP A 266 -44.66 -2.32 5.53
CA TRP A 266 -43.97 -3.19 4.58
C TRP A 266 -44.54 -4.60 4.70
N ARG A 267 -45.17 -5.10 3.63
CA ARG A 267 -45.77 -6.43 3.59
C ARG A 267 -44.97 -7.35 2.67
N PRO A 268 -44.49 -8.51 3.14
CA PRO A 268 -43.76 -9.44 2.29
C PRO A 268 -44.71 -10.00 1.22
N ILE A 269 -44.27 -9.95 -0.04
CA ILE A 269 -45.00 -10.48 -1.20
C ILE A 269 -44.54 -11.91 -1.48
N ARG A 270 -43.23 -12.10 -1.67
CA ARG A 270 -42.62 -13.39 -1.99
C ARG A 270 -41.12 -13.41 -1.75
N GLU A 271 -40.59 -14.61 -1.58
CA GLU A 271 -39.15 -14.88 -1.65
C GLU A 271 -38.83 -15.54 -2.99
N MET A 272 -37.72 -15.15 -3.59
CA MET A 272 -37.19 -15.69 -4.84
C MET A 272 -35.67 -15.76 -4.80
N ARG A 273 -35.06 -16.22 -5.89
CA ARG A 273 -33.60 -16.38 -6.01
C ARG A 273 -33.09 -15.79 -7.32
N PRO A 274 -31.80 -15.43 -7.40
CA PRO A 274 -31.19 -15.04 -8.65
C PRO A 274 -31.28 -16.18 -9.67
N ALA A 275 -31.66 -15.85 -10.90
CA ALA A 275 -31.62 -16.78 -12.02
C ALA A 275 -30.24 -16.71 -12.66
N TYR A 276 -29.44 -17.75 -12.51
CA TYR A 276 -28.09 -17.84 -13.07
C TYR A 276 -28.13 -18.59 -14.40
N ALA A 277 -27.89 -17.88 -15.50
CA ALA A 277 -27.72 -18.45 -16.84
C ALA A 277 -26.28 -18.25 -17.32
N PRO A 278 -25.72 -19.15 -18.15
CA PRO A 278 -24.44 -18.93 -18.79
C PRO A 278 -24.47 -17.64 -19.62
N ILE A 279 -23.52 -16.73 -19.38
CA ILE A 279 -23.31 -15.53 -20.18
C ILE A 279 -21.92 -15.64 -20.82
N GLY A 280 -21.83 -15.32 -22.10
CA GLY A 280 -20.58 -15.35 -22.86
C GLY A 280 -20.33 -16.68 -23.58
N LEU A 281 -19.11 -16.83 -24.09
CA LEU A 281 -18.66 -18.01 -24.82
C LEU A 281 -18.47 -19.19 -23.85
N THR A 282 -19.11 -20.32 -24.10
CA THR A 282 -18.94 -21.57 -23.33
C THR A 282 -17.76 -22.40 -23.80
N ASP A 283 -17.44 -22.32 -25.09
CA ASP A 283 -16.40 -23.14 -25.74
C ASP A 283 -15.19 -22.28 -26.15
N TYR A 284 -14.62 -21.54 -25.21
CA TYR A 284 -13.42 -20.74 -25.47
C TYR A 284 -12.17 -21.64 -25.45
N PRO A 285 -11.40 -21.74 -26.56
CA PRO A 285 -10.24 -22.63 -26.63
C PRO A 285 -8.99 -22.07 -25.95
N GLY A 286 -8.99 -20.80 -25.54
CA GLY A 286 -7.85 -20.17 -24.87
C GLY A 286 -7.84 -20.37 -23.36
N SER A 287 -6.73 -20.04 -22.72
CA SER A 287 -6.63 -20.03 -21.26
C SER A 287 -7.28 -18.78 -20.67
N LEU A 288 -8.00 -18.94 -19.56
CA LEU A 288 -8.46 -17.84 -18.70
C LEU A 288 -7.56 -17.64 -17.47
N ASP A 289 -6.52 -18.46 -17.33
CA ASP A 289 -5.61 -18.39 -16.20
C ASP A 289 -4.70 -17.16 -16.36
N ASP A 290 -4.95 -16.16 -15.51
CA ASP A 290 -4.25 -14.89 -15.48
C ASP A 290 -2.76 -15.02 -15.13
N ARG A 291 -2.31 -16.21 -14.70
CA ARG A 291 -0.90 -16.52 -14.41
C ARG A 291 -0.10 -16.90 -15.65
N VAL A 292 -0.75 -17.26 -16.74
CA VAL A 292 -0.10 -17.66 -18.00
C VAL A 292 -0.47 -16.75 -19.16
N VAL A 293 -1.64 -16.13 -19.10
CA VAL A 293 -2.06 -15.17 -20.10
C VAL A 293 -1.15 -13.94 -20.04
N ASP A 294 -0.60 -13.58 -21.18
CA ASP A 294 0.26 -12.41 -21.36
C ASP A 294 1.55 -12.45 -20.50
N ALA A 295 2.03 -13.63 -20.12
CA ALA A 295 3.29 -13.80 -19.39
C ALA A 295 4.51 -13.34 -20.22
N ILE A 296 5.47 -12.70 -19.57
CA ILE A 296 6.72 -12.26 -20.19
C ILE A 296 7.72 -13.41 -20.20
N GLU A 297 7.91 -14.01 -21.37
CA GLU A 297 8.88 -15.09 -21.59
C GLU A 297 10.26 -14.57 -21.99
N PRO A 298 11.35 -15.31 -21.67
CA PRO A 298 12.69 -14.96 -22.10
C PRO A 298 12.84 -14.96 -23.63
N VAL A 299 13.50 -13.93 -24.15
CA VAL A 299 13.89 -13.81 -25.57
C VAL A 299 15.36 -14.21 -25.72
N ALA A 300 15.66 -15.04 -26.72
CA ALA A 300 17.04 -15.40 -27.05
C ALA A 300 17.74 -14.26 -27.81
N HIS A 301 18.95 -13.91 -27.37
CA HIS A 301 19.81 -12.91 -28.03
C HIS A 301 21.07 -13.56 -28.56
N SER A 302 21.49 -13.18 -29.77
CA SER A 302 22.70 -13.70 -30.43
C SER A 302 23.97 -12.91 -30.12
N GLY A 303 23.88 -11.84 -29.32
CA GLY A 303 25.00 -10.98 -28.95
C GLY A 303 24.75 -10.21 -27.66
N GLU A 304 25.76 -9.46 -27.24
CA GLU A 304 25.72 -8.61 -26.04
C GLU A 304 24.81 -7.38 -26.25
N PRO A 305 24.22 -6.83 -25.17
CA PRO A 305 23.45 -5.59 -25.25
C PRO A 305 24.33 -4.44 -25.75
N VAL A 306 23.77 -3.60 -26.63
CA VAL A 306 24.50 -2.45 -27.20
C VAL A 306 24.62 -1.31 -26.20
N GLU A 307 23.70 -1.21 -25.25
CA GLU A 307 23.77 -0.28 -24.13
C GLU A 307 22.92 -0.77 -22.96
N SER A 308 22.99 -0.04 -21.84
CA SER A 308 22.17 -0.28 -20.65
C SER A 308 21.61 1.06 -20.18
N ARG A 309 20.28 1.19 -20.16
CA ARG A 309 19.58 2.45 -19.84
C ARG A 309 18.90 2.38 -18.46
N PRO A 310 18.88 3.47 -17.67
CA PRO A 310 18.07 3.54 -16.45
C PRO A 310 16.58 3.35 -16.76
N LEU A 311 15.88 2.52 -15.99
CA LEU A 311 14.44 2.29 -16.20
C LEU A 311 13.65 3.61 -16.12
N LEU A 312 13.99 4.49 -15.18
CA LEU A 312 13.34 5.79 -15.00
C LEU A 312 13.36 6.68 -16.25
N ASP A 313 14.32 6.48 -17.16
CA ASP A 313 14.38 7.24 -18.41
C ASP A 313 13.36 6.72 -19.45
N MET A 314 12.92 5.47 -19.30
CA MET A 314 12.01 4.78 -20.22
C MET A 314 10.54 4.86 -19.79
N ILE A 315 10.27 5.12 -18.50
CA ILE A 315 8.93 5.00 -17.90
C ILE A 315 8.25 6.34 -17.60
N GLN A 316 6.93 6.34 -17.67
CA GLN A 316 6.09 7.46 -17.23
C GLN A 316 5.59 7.26 -15.80
N VAL A 317 5.19 6.04 -15.45
CA VAL A 317 4.64 5.70 -14.13
C VAL A 317 5.25 4.40 -13.65
N LEU A 318 5.63 4.36 -12.38
CA LEU A 318 5.95 3.13 -11.66
C LEU A 318 5.35 3.21 -10.27
N ARG A 319 4.54 2.22 -9.91
CA ARG A 319 3.87 2.17 -8.62
C ARG A 319 3.81 0.74 -8.11
N SER A 320 3.96 0.57 -6.80
CA SER A 320 3.48 -0.62 -6.12
C SER A 320 2.10 -0.38 -5.53
N LYS A 321 1.33 -1.44 -5.37
CA LYS A 321 0.05 -1.44 -4.68
C LYS A 321 -0.21 -2.81 -4.07
N ASP A 322 -1.03 -2.84 -3.03
CA ASP A 322 -1.69 -4.07 -2.60
C ASP A 322 -2.62 -4.61 -3.69
N ALA A 323 -2.56 -5.92 -3.91
CA ALA A 323 -3.40 -6.66 -4.84
C ALA A 323 -4.05 -7.84 -4.11
N GLY A 324 -4.95 -7.50 -3.18
CA GLY A 324 -5.40 -8.44 -2.15
C GLY A 324 -4.44 -8.47 -0.96
N ILE A 325 -4.70 -9.37 -0.02
CA ILE A 325 -4.05 -9.31 1.31
C ILE A 325 -2.62 -9.90 1.33
N ASN A 326 -2.28 -10.73 0.35
CA ASN A 326 -1.04 -11.51 0.31
C ASN A 326 -0.16 -11.16 -0.88
N THR A 327 -0.54 -10.18 -1.69
CA THR A 327 0.14 -9.88 -2.96
C THR A 327 0.42 -8.40 -3.09
N ILE A 328 1.65 -8.06 -3.50
CA ILE A 328 2.01 -6.73 -3.99
C ILE A 328 2.12 -6.82 -5.51
N THR A 329 1.53 -5.85 -6.19
CA THR A 329 1.68 -5.67 -7.63
C THR A 329 2.42 -4.39 -7.93
N TYR A 330 3.34 -4.45 -8.89
CA TYR A 330 4.03 -3.32 -9.48
C TYR A 330 3.47 -3.10 -10.88
N ASP A 331 2.98 -1.89 -11.15
CA ASP A 331 2.59 -1.49 -12.49
C ASP A 331 3.68 -0.54 -13.04
N VAL A 332 4.27 -0.90 -14.18
CA VAL A 332 5.29 -0.12 -14.89
C VAL A 332 4.71 0.34 -16.22
N PHE A 333 4.50 1.64 -16.41
CA PHE A 333 3.99 2.22 -17.67
C PHE A 333 5.13 2.93 -18.39
N PHE A 334 5.32 2.60 -19.66
CA PHE A 334 6.39 3.14 -20.50
C PHE A 334 5.95 4.42 -21.22
N LYS A 335 6.91 5.30 -21.53
CA LYS A 335 6.63 6.60 -22.20
C LYS A 335 6.14 6.44 -23.64
N SER A 336 6.54 5.36 -24.31
CA SER A 336 6.20 5.08 -25.70
C SER A 336 6.17 3.57 -25.96
N GLU A 337 5.58 3.19 -27.09
CA GLU A 337 5.62 1.80 -27.55
C GLU A 337 7.07 1.31 -27.75
N GLU A 338 7.95 2.15 -28.31
CA GLU A 338 9.35 1.79 -28.55
C GLU A 338 10.05 1.39 -27.24
N GLU A 339 9.93 2.21 -26.19
CA GLU A 339 10.53 1.93 -24.88
C GLU A 339 9.97 0.65 -24.26
N TYR A 340 8.66 0.44 -24.39
CA TYR A 340 7.98 -0.76 -23.93
C TYR A 340 8.49 -2.03 -24.65
N ARG A 341 8.57 -2.00 -25.98
CA ARG A 341 9.04 -3.14 -26.78
C ARG A 341 10.51 -3.44 -26.47
N GLN A 342 11.35 -2.42 -26.26
CA GLN A 342 12.73 -2.61 -25.82
C GLN A 342 12.78 -3.28 -24.44
N ALA A 343 11.96 -2.82 -23.50
CA ALA A 343 11.88 -3.42 -22.17
C ALA A 343 11.45 -4.90 -22.20
N LEU A 344 10.46 -5.27 -23.02
CA LEU A 344 10.06 -6.67 -23.18
C LEU A 344 11.18 -7.53 -23.76
N ARG A 345 11.93 -7.03 -24.74
CA ARG A 345 13.06 -7.76 -25.35
C ARG A 345 14.26 -7.88 -24.42
N SER A 346 14.42 -6.99 -23.46
CA SER A 346 15.61 -6.90 -22.60
C SER A 346 15.85 -8.09 -21.68
N ASN A 347 14.85 -8.96 -21.49
CA ASN A 347 14.77 -9.98 -20.43
C ASN A 347 14.80 -9.45 -18.98
N ALA A 348 14.89 -8.14 -18.76
CA ALA A 348 14.94 -7.55 -17.42
C ALA A 348 13.62 -7.72 -16.63
N PHE A 349 12.52 -7.94 -17.35
CA PHE A 349 11.17 -8.12 -16.78
C PHE A 349 10.70 -9.58 -16.75
N THR A 350 11.57 -10.53 -17.06
CA THR A 350 11.26 -11.96 -16.87
C THR A 350 11.11 -12.27 -15.38
N LYS A 351 10.37 -13.34 -15.07
CA LYS A 351 10.09 -13.78 -13.70
C LYS A 351 11.37 -13.92 -12.85
N GLY A 352 12.38 -14.62 -13.37
CA GLY A 352 13.67 -14.81 -12.70
C GLY A 352 14.49 -13.53 -12.55
N ALA A 353 14.50 -12.64 -13.56
CA ALA A 353 15.20 -11.36 -13.47
C ALA A 353 14.59 -10.45 -12.39
N ILE A 354 13.26 -10.39 -12.32
CA ILE A 354 12.55 -9.64 -11.29
C ILE A 354 12.77 -10.24 -9.89
N ALA A 355 12.75 -11.57 -9.76
CA ALA A 355 13.06 -12.24 -8.49
C ALA A 355 14.44 -11.80 -7.96
N LYS A 356 15.46 -11.80 -8.84
CA LYS A 356 16.81 -11.32 -8.53
C LYS A 356 16.83 -9.84 -8.15
N THR A 357 16.15 -8.97 -8.90
CA THR A 357 16.05 -7.53 -8.60
C THR A 357 15.44 -7.28 -7.23
N LEU A 358 14.36 -7.98 -6.90
CA LEU A 358 13.68 -7.82 -5.61
C LEU A 358 14.42 -8.51 -4.45
N GLY A 359 15.35 -9.41 -4.76
CA GLY A 359 16.10 -10.19 -3.78
C GLY A 359 15.23 -11.24 -3.09
N VAL A 360 14.29 -11.84 -3.83
CA VAL A 360 13.37 -12.87 -3.32
C VAL A 360 13.50 -14.15 -4.16
N PRO A 361 13.17 -15.33 -3.60
CA PRO A 361 13.08 -16.55 -4.40
C PRO A 361 12.08 -16.42 -5.55
N GLU A 362 12.33 -17.11 -6.66
CA GLU A 362 11.48 -17.00 -7.86
C GLU A 362 10.04 -17.48 -7.64
N ASP A 363 9.83 -18.44 -6.73
CA ASP A 363 8.50 -18.92 -6.32
C ASP A 363 7.68 -17.86 -5.56
N ARG A 364 8.32 -16.77 -5.09
CA ARG A 364 7.65 -15.60 -4.53
C ARG A 364 7.15 -14.64 -5.60
N ILE A 365 7.58 -14.78 -6.85
CA ILE A 365 7.00 -14.04 -7.97
C ILE A 365 5.81 -14.84 -8.49
N MET A 366 4.62 -14.26 -8.44
CA MET A 366 3.43 -14.87 -9.02
C MET A 366 3.54 -14.89 -10.54
N GLY A 367 3.93 -13.76 -11.12
CA GLY A 367 4.21 -13.65 -12.54
C GLY A 367 4.59 -12.22 -12.94
N THR A 368 5.08 -12.12 -14.17
CA THR A 368 5.35 -10.86 -14.85
C THR A 368 4.61 -10.89 -16.18
N PHE A 369 3.86 -9.84 -16.47
CA PHE A 369 2.87 -9.82 -17.53
C PHE A 369 3.01 -8.56 -18.37
N HIS A 370 2.81 -8.71 -19.66
CA HIS A 370 2.80 -7.61 -20.60
C HIS A 370 1.34 -7.11 -20.78
N ALA A 371 1.18 -5.81 -20.92
CA ALA A 371 -0.10 -5.15 -21.15
C ALA A 371 0.07 -4.16 -22.31
N ASP A 372 0.06 -4.73 -23.52
CA ASP A 372 0.34 -4.03 -24.78
C ASP A 372 -0.51 -2.76 -24.99
N PRO A 373 -1.83 -2.75 -24.71
CA PRO A 373 -2.67 -1.58 -25.00
C PRO A 373 -2.32 -0.31 -24.24
N CYS A 374 -1.60 -0.42 -23.12
CA CYS A 374 -1.18 0.72 -22.32
C CYS A 374 0.34 0.77 -22.12
N PHE A 375 1.09 0.04 -22.95
CA PHE A 375 2.55 -0.03 -22.91
C PHE A 375 3.05 -0.27 -21.49
N ALA A 376 2.53 -1.33 -20.85
CA ALA A 376 2.80 -1.57 -19.44
C ALA A 376 3.28 -2.99 -19.15
N VAL A 377 4.09 -3.11 -18.09
CA VAL A 377 4.46 -4.37 -17.47
C VAL A 377 3.83 -4.43 -16.08
N LYS A 378 3.15 -5.53 -15.79
CA LYS A 378 2.61 -5.84 -14.47
C LYS A 378 3.45 -6.92 -13.84
N ILE A 379 3.93 -6.69 -12.62
CA ILE A 379 4.68 -7.68 -11.83
C ILE A 379 3.87 -7.96 -10.58
N SER A 380 3.59 -9.22 -10.27
CA SER A 380 2.92 -9.58 -9.01
C SER A 380 3.80 -10.53 -8.20
N ARG A 381 3.92 -10.26 -6.89
CA ARG A 381 4.66 -11.11 -5.95
C ARG A 381 3.87 -11.35 -4.67
N TYR A 382 4.15 -12.46 -4.00
CA TYR A 382 3.68 -12.67 -2.64
C TYR A 382 4.38 -11.73 -1.65
N ARG A 383 3.63 -11.25 -0.67
CA ARG A 383 4.14 -10.52 0.47
C ARG A 383 4.82 -11.47 1.45
N ASP A 384 5.83 -10.97 2.16
CA ASP A 384 6.46 -11.71 3.26
C ASP A 384 5.52 -11.87 4.45
N ARG A 385 4.60 -10.91 4.62
CA ARG A 385 3.57 -10.89 5.64
C ARG A 385 2.26 -10.40 5.04
N ILE A 386 1.15 -10.99 5.48
CA ILE A 386 -0.19 -10.56 5.08
C ILE A 386 -0.35 -9.08 5.45
N SER A 387 -0.96 -8.31 4.55
CA SER A 387 -1.28 -6.89 4.75
C SER A 387 -2.02 -6.68 6.08
N GLY A 388 -1.60 -5.66 6.84
CA GLY A 388 -2.13 -5.36 8.18
C GLY A 388 -1.56 -6.20 9.33
N THR A 389 -0.69 -7.19 9.08
CA THR A 389 -0.02 -7.93 10.16
C THR A 389 0.86 -6.99 11.00
N PRO A 390 0.79 -7.01 12.34
CA PRO A 390 1.63 -6.17 13.20
C PRO A 390 3.12 -6.24 12.86
N GLY A 391 3.76 -5.07 12.79
CA GLY A 391 5.13 -4.90 12.30
C GLY A 391 5.31 -5.04 10.79
N SER A 392 4.25 -4.98 9.98
CA SER A 392 4.37 -4.75 8.53
C SER A 392 4.80 -3.29 8.30
N PRO A 393 5.84 -3.02 7.48
CA PRO A 393 6.32 -1.65 7.26
C PRO A 393 5.35 -0.79 6.42
N ASP A 394 4.60 -1.45 5.53
CA ASP A 394 3.72 -0.80 4.57
C ASP A 394 2.45 -1.61 4.37
N VAL A 395 1.37 -1.20 5.02
CA VAL A 395 0.06 -1.84 4.95
C VAL A 395 -0.61 -1.66 3.58
N PHE A 396 -0.27 -0.63 2.80
CA PHE A 396 -0.91 -0.42 1.49
C PHE A 396 -0.05 -0.86 0.31
N GLY A 397 1.20 -1.23 0.58
CA GLY A 397 2.17 -1.59 -0.46
C GLY A 397 2.47 -0.40 -1.38
N ALA A 398 2.44 0.83 -0.88
CA ALA A 398 2.60 2.06 -1.66
C ALA A 398 4.07 2.51 -1.86
N GLN A 399 5.03 1.89 -1.16
CA GLN A 399 6.46 2.23 -1.22
C GLN A 399 7.35 0.99 -1.37
N GLN A 400 6.96 0.05 -2.23
CA GLN A 400 7.68 -1.24 -2.38
C GLN A 400 8.44 -1.34 -3.71
N GLN A 401 8.35 -0.33 -4.57
CA GLN A 401 8.82 -0.35 -5.96
C GLN A 401 10.26 0.13 -6.16
N MET A 402 10.95 0.61 -5.11
CA MET A 402 12.27 1.24 -5.24
C MET A 402 13.33 0.36 -5.91
N LYS A 403 13.34 -0.95 -5.63
CA LYS A 403 14.31 -1.86 -6.25
C LYS A 403 14.08 -1.96 -7.77
N ILE A 404 12.83 -1.86 -8.23
CA ILE A 404 12.48 -1.85 -9.65
C ILE A 404 12.84 -0.50 -10.27
N GLU A 405 12.59 0.62 -9.58
CA GLU A 405 12.96 1.97 -10.05
C GLU A 405 14.43 2.06 -10.47
N ARG A 406 15.32 1.32 -9.80
CA ARG A 406 16.77 1.33 -10.05
C ARG A 406 17.26 0.32 -11.07
N MET A 407 16.35 -0.45 -11.65
CA MET A 407 16.72 -1.37 -12.70
C MET A 407 17.40 -0.61 -13.84
N ARG A 408 18.43 -1.23 -14.40
CA ARG A 408 18.95 -0.86 -15.71
C ARG A 408 18.46 -1.88 -16.71
N VAL A 409 17.95 -1.39 -17.83
CA VAL A 409 17.37 -2.20 -18.90
C VAL A 409 18.44 -2.36 -19.99
N PRO A 410 18.93 -3.58 -20.25
CA PRO A 410 19.80 -3.85 -21.40
C PRO A 410 19.04 -3.64 -22.72
N ILE A 411 19.66 -2.96 -23.67
CA ILE A 411 19.07 -2.66 -24.98
C ILE A 411 19.76 -3.53 -26.03
N TYR A 412 18.96 -4.20 -26.85
CA TYR A 412 19.41 -5.05 -27.95
C TYR A 412 18.93 -4.46 -29.28
N ARG A 413 19.69 -4.67 -30.35
CA ARG A 413 19.35 -4.18 -31.70
C ARG A 413 18.32 -5.05 -32.39
#